data_AF-A0A8H7G674-F1
#
_entry.id   AF-A0A8H7G674-F1
#
_cell.length_a   1.000
_cell.length_b   1.000
_cell.length_c   1.000
_cell.angle_alpha   90.00
_cell.angle_beta   90.00
_cell.angle_gamma   90.00
#
_symmetry.space_group_name_H-M   'P 1'
#
loop_
_entity.id
_entity.type
_entity.pdbx_description
1 polymer ?
#
loop_
_entity_poly.entity_id
_entity_poly.type
_entity_poly.pdbx_seq_one_letter_code
_entity_poly.pdbx_strand_id
1 'polypeptide(L)'
;MRLRTDAKKRRGSLFTNPGGPGVSGTGEFHRERSLDIMEQSGGYYDIISWDLRGINDTFPAAKCFQSQQLADNFWAGSLWYEGSEFDLQGFYARVESEDVKMRAFWEQCAKMSGDILPYLGTAATARDVASMVDAIDGTDSDINYCFVNYPSLLRTPILLIVDLRLYALLVVEIFLALMAPRSKWQPLARYLKAQDDLINAKSDGEKASILQAWSITNQKMGLADTLDRHELKQFWDFDFLYAHRV
;
A
#
# COMPACT_ATOMS: atom_id res chain seq x y z
N MET A 1 -3.40 0.51 -16.77
CA MET A 1 -3.88 1.64 -17.60
C MET A 1 -2.80 2.71 -17.73
N ARG A 2 -2.84 3.50 -18.82
CA ARG A 2 -1.93 4.64 -19.03
C ARG A 2 -2.69 5.77 -19.73
N LEU A 3 -2.88 6.88 -19.04
CA LEU A 3 -3.35 8.13 -19.63
C LEU A 3 -2.13 8.91 -20.10
N ARG A 4 -2.10 9.26 -21.40
CA ARG A 4 -0.94 9.91 -22.00
C ARG A 4 -1.11 11.42 -22.00
N THR A 5 -0.04 12.13 -21.67
CA THR A 5 0.02 13.57 -21.89
C THR A 5 0.57 13.92 -23.29
N ASP A 6 0.60 15.21 -23.63
CA ASP A 6 1.28 15.74 -24.81
C ASP A 6 2.77 15.38 -24.77
N ALA A 7 3.21 14.64 -25.78
CA ALA A 7 4.59 14.18 -25.92
C ALA A 7 5.62 15.32 -25.87
N LYS A 8 5.26 16.54 -26.30
CA LYS A 8 6.17 17.70 -26.27
C LYS A 8 6.38 18.28 -24.87
N LYS A 9 5.48 18.00 -23.94
CA LYS A 9 5.53 18.50 -22.54
C LYS A 9 5.88 17.40 -21.54
N ARG A 10 5.87 16.14 -21.97
CA ARG A 10 6.08 14.97 -21.12
C ARG A 10 7.44 15.03 -20.41
N ARG A 11 7.41 14.94 -19.08
CA ARG A 11 8.56 14.88 -18.18
C ARG A 11 8.82 13.48 -17.61
N GLY A 12 7.90 12.54 -17.81
CA GLY A 12 8.02 11.16 -17.34
C GLY A 12 6.64 10.54 -17.10
N SER A 13 6.61 9.48 -16.30
CA SER A 13 5.38 8.88 -15.80
C SER A 13 5.17 9.21 -14.32
N LEU A 14 3.91 9.38 -13.92
CA LEU A 14 3.43 9.46 -12.54
C LEU A 14 2.60 8.22 -12.26
N PHE A 15 3.14 7.33 -11.42
CA PHE A 15 2.48 6.09 -11.02
C PHE A 15 1.48 6.36 -9.90
N THR A 16 0.26 5.84 -10.01
CA THR A 16 -0.80 6.04 -9.02
C THR A 16 -1.48 4.73 -8.64
N ASN A 17 -1.97 4.65 -7.41
CA ASN A 17 -2.77 3.53 -6.93
C ASN A 17 -3.83 4.03 -5.92
N PRO A 18 -5.06 3.49 -5.94
CA PRO A 18 -6.16 3.93 -5.06
C PRO A 18 -6.04 3.48 -3.60
N GLY A 19 -5.03 2.68 -3.24
CA GLY A 19 -4.87 2.15 -1.88
C GLY A 19 -5.82 0.99 -1.55
N GLY A 20 -6.29 0.94 -0.29
CA GLY A 20 -7.20 -0.12 0.20
C GLY A 20 -6.52 -1.30 0.90
N PRO A 21 -5.28 -1.65 0.56
CA PRO A 21 -4.97 -2.66 -0.48
C PRO A 21 -6.14 -3.51 -1.02
N GLY A 22 -6.08 -3.87 -2.30
CA GLY A 22 -7.06 -4.76 -2.95
C GLY A 22 -8.09 -4.07 -3.85
N VAL A 23 -8.09 -2.74 -3.86
CA VAL A 23 -8.85 -1.97 -4.84
C VAL A 23 -8.14 -2.02 -6.19
N SER A 24 -8.92 -2.22 -7.26
CA SER A 24 -8.39 -2.22 -8.62
C SER A 24 -7.90 -0.82 -9.00
N GLY A 25 -6.61 -0.70 -9.32
CA GLY A 25 -6.02 0.52 -9.89
C GLY A 25 -6.43 0.73 -11.34
N THR A 26 -6.99 -0.30 -11.97
CA THR A 26 -7.67 -0.19 -13.27
C THR A 26 -9.19 -0.23 -13.14
N GLY A 27 -9.75 0.04 -11.96
CA GLY A 27 -11.19 0.20 -11.79
C GLY A 27 -11.68 1.52 -12.36
N GLU A 28 -12.98 1.62 -12.65
CA GLU A 28 -13.57 2.84 -13.22
C GLU A 28 -13.40 4.05 -12.30
N PHE A 29 -13.62 3.83 -11.01
CA PHE A 29 -13.41 4.84 -9.99
C PHE A 29 -12.00 5.48 -10.05
N HIS A 30 -10.95 4.66 -10.18
CA HIS A 30 -9.58 5.18 -10.23
C HIS A 30 -9.21 5.76 -11.60
N ARG A 31 -9.85 5.28 -12.68
CA ARG A 31 -9.75 5.89 -14.01
C ARG A 31 -10.22 7.34 -13.99
N GLU A 32 -11.38 7.59 -13.39
CA GLU A 32 -11.93 8.95 -13.25
C GLU A 32 -10.98 9.84 -12.45
N ARG A 33 -10.56 9.42 -11.25
CA ARG A 33 -9.61 10.18 -10.41
C ARG A 33 -8.28 10.46 -11.13
N SER A 34 -7.85 9.59 -12.04
CA SER A 34 -6.60 9.79 -12.79
C SER A 34 -6.66 10.94 -13.80
N LEU A 35 -7.86 11.35 -14.24
CA LEU A 35 -8.02 12.58 -15.04
C LEU A 35 -7.74 13.81 -14.18
N ASP A 36 -8.30 13.86 -12.97
CA ASP A 36 -8.03 14.94 -12.01
C ASP A 36 -6.53 15.00 -11.65
N ILE A 37 -5.88 13.85 -11.45
CA ILE A 37 -4.43 13.78 -11.18
C ILE A 37 -3.63 14.31 -12.38
N MET A 38 -4.05 13.99 -13.62
CA MET A 38 -3.41 14.53 -14.82
C MET A 38 -3.49 16.07 -14.83
N GLU A 39 -4.66 16.63 -14.57
CA GLU A 39 -4.86 18.09 -14.50
C GLU A 39 -4.04 18.73 -13.36
N GLN A 40 -4.10 18.16 -12.15
CA GLN A 40 -3.38 18.62 -10.97
C GLN A 40 -1.85 18.54 -11.15
N SER A 41 -1.35 17.59 -11.94
CA SER A 41 0.06 17.49 -12.30
C SER A 41 0.49 18.47 -13.40
N GLY A 42 -0.40 19.36 -13.84
CA GLY A 42 -0.18 20.30 -14.93
C GLY A 42 -0.12 19.65 -16.32
N GLY A 43 -0.51 18.37 -16.43
CA GLY A 43 -0.36 17.59 -17.65
C GLY A 43 1.09 17.38 -18.06
N TYR A 44 2.05 17.32 -17.13
CA TYR A 44 3.46 17.05 -17.48
C TYR A 44 3.83 15.57 -17.45
N TYR A 45 2.99 14.71 -16.88
CA TYR A 45 3.29 13.29 -16.71
C TYR A 45 2.23 12.42 -17.38
N ASP A 46 2.65 11.28 -17.90
CA ASP A 46 1.71 10.20 -18.17
C ASP A 46 1.21 9.64 -16.84
N ILE A 47 -0.10 9.45 -16.69
CA ILE A 47 -0.66 8.83 -15.48
C ILE A 47 -0.76 7.33 -15.69
N ILE A 48 -0.07 6.57 -14.85
CA ILE A 48 -0.01 5.11 -14.94
C ILE A 48 -0.57 4.50 -13.66
N SER A 49 -1.55 3.60 -13.81
CA SER A 49 -2.03 2.77 -12.71
C SER A 49 -2.21 1.33 -13.17
N TRP A 50 -2.18 0.40 -12.24
CA TRP A 50 -2.29 -1.03 -12.51
C TRP A 50 -2.92 -1.72 -11.30
N ASP A 51 -3.37 -2.95 -11.51
CA ASP A 51 -3.81 -3.79 -10.42
C ASP A 51 -2.60 -4.45 -9.77
N LEU A 52 -2.49 -4.32 -8.44
CA LEU A 52 -1.38 -4.92 -7.70
C LEU A 52 -1.36 -6.44 -7.89
N ARG A 53 -0.22 -7.07 -7.58
CA ARG A 53 -0.10 -8.53 -7.59
C ARG A 53 -1.27 -9.17 -6.83
N GLY A 54 -1.93 -10.15 -7.43
CA GLY A 54 -3.06 -10.84 -6.83
C GLY A 54 -4.40 -10.13 -6.91
N ILE A 55 -4.47 -8.92 -7.47
CA ILE A 55 -5.69 -8.11 -7.52
C ILE A 55 -6.25 -8.07 -8.94
N ASN A 56 -7.57 -8.23 -9.04
CA ASN A 56 -8.36 -8.08 -10.27
C ASN A 56 -7.71 -8.80 -11.48
N ASP A 57 -7.22 -8.04 -12.47
CA ASP A 57 -6.68 -8.58 -13.72
C ASP A 57 -5.20 -8.99 -13.63
N THR A 58 -4.54 -8.82 -12.48
CA THR A 58 -3.16 -9.24 -12.26
C THR A 58 -3.10 -10.63 -11.65
N PHE A 59 -2.65 -11.60 -12.46
CA PHE A 59 -2.57 -13.01 -12.08
C PHE A 59 -1.18 -13.43 -11.59
N PRO A 60 -1.10 -14.48 -10.75
CA PRO A 60 -2.22 -15.25 -10.18
C PRO A 60 -3.03 -14.46 -9.15
N ALA A 61 -4.36 -14.62 -9.17
CA ALA A 61 -5.27 -13.89 -8.28
C ALA A 61 -5.20 -14.41 -6.84
N ALA A 62 -5.14 -13.50 -5.87
CA ALA A 62 -5.21 -13.81 -4.45
C ALA A 62 -6.65 -14.13 -4.05
N LYS A 63 -6.84 -15.33 -3.51
CA LYS A 63 -8.14 -15.85 -3.08
C LYS A 63 -8.01 -16.51 -1.71
N CYS A 64 -8.95 -16.19 -0.84
CA CYS A 64 -9.14 -16.89 0.43
C CYS A 64 -10.46 -17.64 0.47
N PHE A 65 -11.37 -17.36 -0.47
CA PHE A 65 -12.66 -18.04 -0.60
C PHE A 65 -12.90 -18.37 -2.07
N GLN A 66 -13.73 -19.38 -2.33
CA GLN A 66 -14.12 -19.76 -3.69
C GLN A 66 -15.16 -18.79 -4.28
N SER A 67 -15.92 -18.10 -3.43
CA SER A 67 -16.93 -17.12 -3.82
C SER A 67 -17.13 -16.06 -2.75
N GLN A 68 -17.71 -14.92 -3.13
CA GLN A 68 -18.08 -13.86 -2.19
C GLN A 68 -19.10 -14.35 -1.16
N GLN A 69 -20.07 -15.17 -1.56
CA GLN A 69 -21.07 -15.73 -0.64
C GLN A 69 -20.43 -16.57 0.48
N LEU A 70 -19.38 -17.33 0.18
CA LEU A 70 -18.64 -18.08 1.20
C LEU A 70 -17.86 -17.16 2.13
N ALA A 71 -17.30 -16.06 1.61
CA ALA A 71 -16.66 -15.04 2.42
C ALA A 71 -17.67 -14.36 3.36
N ASP A 72 -18.84 -13.96 2.84
CA ASP A 72 -19.89 -13.32 3.62
C ASP A 72 -20.40 -14.24 4.75
N ASN A 73 -20.62 -15.52 4.45
CA ASN A 73 -21.03 -16.50 5.45
C ASN A 73 -19.96 -16.71 6.53
N PHE A 74 -18.67 -16.68 6.17
CA PHE A 74 -17.58 -16.81 7.13
C PHE A 74 -17.52 -15.60 8.08
N TRP A 75 -17.64 -14.40 7.52
CA TRP A 75 -17.56 -13.15 8.27
C TRP A 75 -18.86 -12.77 8.97
N ALA A 76 -19.98 -13.43 8.68
CA ALA A 76 -21.23 -13.25 9.39
C ALA A 76 -21.04 -13.37 10.91
N GLY A 77 -21.60 -12.42 11.65
CA GLY A 77 -21.48 -12.37 13.10
C GLY A 77 -20.10 -12.00 13.63
N SER A 78 -19.20 -11.48 12.79
CA SER A 78 -17.93 -10.92 13.24
C SER A 78 -18.05 -9.41 13.47
N LEU A 79 -17.20 -8.88 14.35
CA LEU A 79 -17.06 -7.44 14.58
C LEU A 79 -16.80 -6.66 13.28
N TRP A 80 -16.21 -7.32 12.28
CA TRP A 80 -15.89 -6.76 10.96
C TRP A 80 -17.12 -6.45 10.12
N TYR A 81 -18.16 -7.29 10.19
CA TYR A 81 -19.38 -7.18 9.37
C TYR A 81 -20.54 -6.53 10.11
N GLU A 82 -20.57 -6.62 11.43
CA GLU A 82 -21.69 -6.10 12.24
C GLU A 82 -21.67 -4.58 12.39
N GLY A 83 -20.56 -3.90 12.06
CA GLY A 83 -20.50 -2.44 11.97
C GLY A 83 -21.05 -1.73 13.20
N SER A 84 -20.47 -1.95 14.38
CA SER A 84 -20.93 -1.32 15.61
C SER A 84 -20.19 -0.02 15.91
N GLU A 85 -20.81 0.87 16.68
CA GLU A 85 -20.06 1.87 17.46
C GLU A 85 -18.99 1.13 18.28
N PHE A 86 -17.79 1.71 18.37
CA PHE A 86 -16.67 1.07 19.04
C PHE A 86 -16.93 1.01 20.56
N ASP A 87 -17.41 -0.14 21.02
CA ASP A 87 -17.50 -0.48 22.44
C ASP A 87 -16.27 -1.28 22.86
N LEU A 88 -15.45 -0.69 23.73
CA LEU A 88 -14.24 -1.31 24.24
C LEU A 88 -14.53 -2.59 25.03
N GLN A 89 -15.62 -2.64 25.81
CA GLN A 89 -15.97 -3.83 26.59
C GLN A 89 -16.47 -4.96 25.67
N GLY A 90 -17.36 -4.65 24.74
CA GLY A 90 -17.82 -5.58 23.71
C GLY A 90 -16.70 -6.09 22.80
N PHE A 91 -15.71 -5.26 22.47
CA PHE A 91 -14.51 -5.67 21.75
C PHE A 91 -13.71 -6.72 22.53
N TYR A 92 -13.34 -6.43 23.78
CA TYR A 92 -12.56 -7.37 24.60
C TYR A 92 -13.33 -8.65 24.91
N ALA A 93 -14.65 -8.60 25.02
CA ALA A 93 -15.49 -9.78 25.20
C ALA A 93 -15.47 -10.74 23.99
N ARG A 94 -15.12 -10.25 22.79
CA ARG A 94 -15.13 -11.03 21.54
C ARG A 94 -13.75 -11.29 20.95
N VAL A 95 -12.70 -10.66 21.48
CA VAL A 95 -11.34 -10.71 20.90
C VAL A 95 -10.84 -12.15 20.70
N GLU A 96 -11.11 -13.06 21.64
CA GLU A 96 -10.71 -14.47 21.50
C GLU A 96 -11.43 -15.16 20.34
N SER A 97 -12.73 -14.90 20.18
CA SER A 97 -13.52 -15.47 19.09
C SER A 97 -13.14 -14.90 17.72
N GLU A 98 -12.81 -13.60 17.67
CA GLU A 98 -12.31 -12.94 16.46
C GLU A 98 -10.91 -13.43 16.07
N ASP A 99 -10.05 -13.68 17.05
CA ASP A 99 -8.71 -14.22 16.86
C ASP A 99 -8.76 -15.67 16.34
N VAL A 100 -9.68 -16.50 16.83
CA VAL A 100 -9.95 -17.83 16.26
C VAL A 100 -10.43 -17.73 14.81
N LYS A 101 -11.37 -16.82 14.51
CA LYS A 101 -11.82 -16.58 13.12
C LYS A 101 -10.68 -16.11 12.23
N MET A 102 -9.85 -15.17 12.70
CA MET A 102 -8.74 -14.64 11.91
C MET A 102 -7.70 -15.71 11.57
N ARG A 103 -7.37 -16.60 12.52
CA ARG A 103 -6.52 -17.76 12.24
C ARG A 103 -7.12 -18.68 11.18
N ALA A 104 -8.40 -19.01 11.30
CA ALA A 104 -9.09 -19.85 10.32
C ALA A 104 -9.09 -19.21 8.91
N PHE A 105 -9.26 -17.89 8.84
CA PHE A 105 -9.16 -17.12 7.60
C PHE A 105 -7.76 -17.24 6.98
N TRP A 106 -6.69 -17.07 7.77
CA TRP A 106 -5.31 -17.26 7.31
C TRP A 106 -5.01 -18.67 6.82
N GLU A 107 -5.50 -19.70 7.50
CA GLU A 107 -5.38 -21.06 6.99
C GLU A 107 -6.07 -21.23 5.63
N GLN A 108 -7.21 -20.57 5.42
CA GLN A 108 -7.94 -20.64 4.16
C GLN A 108 -7.20 -19.90 3.03
N CYS A 109 -6.69 -18.69 3.30
CA CYS A 109 -5.82 -17.97 2.38
C CYS A 109 -4.56 -18.78 2.03
N ALA A 110 -3.91 -19.40 3.02
CA ALA A 110 -2.72 -20.22 2.79
C ALA A 110 -3.01 -21.45 1.92
N LYS A 111 -4.16 -22.11 2.13
CA LYS A 111 -4.58 -23.24 1.28
C LYS A 111 -4.86 -22.84 -0.16
N MET A 112 -5.43 -21.65 -0.38
CA MET A 112 -5.88 -21.22 -1.71
C MET A 112 -4.85 -20.41 -2.49
N SER A 113 -3.98 -19.67 -1.78
CA SER A 113 -3.03 -18.71 -2.36
C SER A 113 -1.62 -18.82 -1.77
N GLY A 114 -1.31 -19.86 -1.00
CA GLY A 114 -0.07 -19.97 -0.23
C GLY A 114 1.20 -19.67 -1.03
N ASP A 115 1.26 -20.15 -2.28
CA ASP A 115 2.43 -19.96 -3.16
C ASP A 115 2.68 -18.50 -3.55
N ILE A 116 1.64 -17.65 -3.50
CA ILE A 116 1.71 -16.27 -3.99
C ILE A 116 1.75 -15.26 -2.85
N LEU A 117 1.26 -15.62 -1.65
CA LEU A 117 1.18 -14.73 -0.48
C LEU A 117 2.53 -14.03 -0.15
N PRO A 118 3.69 -14.69 -0.20
CA PRO A 118 4.98 -14.04 0.07
C PRO A 118 5.32 -12.91 -0.91
N TYR A 119 4.63 -12.83 -2.04
CA TYR A 119 4.92 -11.90 -3.13
C TYR A 119 3.88 -10.79 -3.30
N LEU A 120 2.86 -10.70 -2.42
CA LEU A 120 1.79 -9.68 -2.53
C LEU A 120 2.07 -8.39 -1.73
N GLY A 121 3.16 -8.36 -0.96
CA GLY A 121 3.46 -7.25 -0.05
C GLY A 121 3.93 -5.96 -0.74
N THR A 122 3.90 -4.86 -0.01
CA THR A 122 4.32 -3.52 -0.47
C THR A 122 5.75 -3.49 -1.01
N ALA A 123 6.65 -4.29 -0.45
CA ALA A 123 8.01 -4.44 -0.95
C ALA A 123 8.06 -4.98 -2.39
N ALA A 124 7.17 -5.92 -2.74
CA ALA A 124 7.05 -6.45 -4.09
C ALA A 124 6.46 -5.38 -5.03
N THR A 125 5.42 -4.66 -4.59
CA THR A 125 4.84 -3.53 -5.33
C THR A 125 5.88 -2.44 -5.63
N ALA A 126 6.73 -2.09 -4.67
CA ALA A 126 7.81 -1.12 -4.87
C ALA A 126 8.80 -1.57 -5.97
N ARG A 127 9.13 -2.86 -6.02
CA ARG A 127 9.98 -3.44 -7.07
C ARG A 127 9.29 -3.45 -8.43
N ASP A 128 7.97 -3.67 -8.46
CA ASP A 128 7.18 -3.58 -9.69
C ASP A 128 7.21 -2.17 -10.26
N VAL A 129 7.02 -1.15 -9.40
CA VAL A 129 7.12 0.26 -9.81
C VAL A 129 8.50 0.56 -10.39
N ALA A 130 9.57 0.18 -9.69
CA ALA A 130 10.92 0.41 -10.20
C ALA A 130 11.15 -0.27 -11.56
N SER A 131 10.70 -1.51 -11.72
CA SER A 131 10.81 -2.26 -12.98
C SER A 131 9.99 -1.62 -14.11
N MET A 132 8.78 -1.13 -13.80
CA MET A 132 7.94 -0.43 -14.77
C MET A 132 8.54 0.93 -15.17
N VAL A 133 9.13 1.68 -14.23
CA VAL A 133 9.83 2.93 -14.54
C VAL A 133 11.00 2.66 -15.46
N ASP A 134 11.83 1.66 -15.15
CA ASP A 134 12.97 1.27 -15.99
C ASP A 134 12.51 0.91 -17.41
N ALA A 135 11.37 0.23 -17.55
CA ALA A 135 10.82 -0.18 -18.84
C ALA A 135 10.14 0.96 -19.63
N ILE A 136 9.56 1.96 -18.95
CA ILE A 136 8.72 2.99 -19.58
C ILE A 136 9.48 4.30 -19.79
N ASP A 137 10.27 4.71 -18.80
CA ASP A 137 10.99 5.99 -18.75
C ASP A 137 12.50 5.82 -18.90
N GLY A 138 13.04 4.66 -18.48
CA GLY A 138 14.45 4.31 -18.59
C GLY A 138 15.13 4.13 -17.22
N THR A 139 16.30 3.47 -17.22
CA THR A 139 17.00 3.07 -16.00
C THR A 139 17.58 4.22 -15.18
N ASP A 140 17.72 5.40 -15.79
CA ASP A 140 18.23 6.60 -15.11
C ASP A 140 17.10 7.56 -14.71
N SER A 141 15.84 7.18 -14.92
CA SER A 141 14.69 8.00 -14.57
C SER A 141 14.35 7.95 -13.09
N ASP A 142 13.87 9.09 -12.60
CA ASP A 142 13.26 9.22 -11.28
C ASP A 142 11.92 8.47 -11.24
N ILE A 143 11.60 7.93 -10.06
CA ILE A 143 10.29 7.33 -9.81
C ILE A 143 9.36 8.42 -9.28
N ASN A 144 8.35 8.79 -10.06
CA ASN A 144 7.27 9.64 -9.57
C ASN A 144 6.09 8.75 -9.18
N TYR A 145 5.71 8.80 -7.90
CA TYR A 145 4.62 8.00 -7.37
C TYR A 145 3.67 8.87 -6.55
N CYS A 146 2.38 8.67 -6.77
CA CYS A 146 1.29 9.33 -6.06
C CYS A 146 0.43 8.24 -5.40
N PHE A 147 0.46 8.18 -4.08
CA PHE A 147 -0.46 7.34 -3.34
C PHE A 147 -1.77 8.12 -3.15
N VAL A 148 -2.85 7.65 -3.77
CA VAL A 148 -4.16 8.25 -3.54
C VAL A 148 -4.71 7.64 -2.26
N ASN A 149 -4.47 8.33 -1.14
CA ASN A 149 -5.21 8.02 0.07
C ASN A 149 -6.60 8.59 -0.10
N TYR A 150 -7.58 7.73 -0.31
CA TYR A 150 -8.93 8.13 0.07
C TYR A 150 -8.91 8.48 1.55
N PRO A 151 -9.54 9.59 2.00
CA PRO A 151 -10.06 9.64 3.35
C PRO A 151 -10.84 8.34 3.49
N SER A 152 -10.43 7.49 4.42
CA SER A 152 -11.03 6.18 4.64
C SER A 152 -12.55 6.31 4.68
N LEU A 153 -13.22 6.04 3.55
CA LEU A 153 -14.67 5.83 3.48
C LEU A 153 -15.04 4.50 4.17
N LEU A 154 -14.04 3.82 4.74
CA LEU A 154 -14.19 2.63 5.54
C LEU A 154 -14.28 3.03 7.01
N ARG A 155 -15.52 3.07 7.51
CA ARG A 155 -15.85 2.76 8.91
C ARG A 155 -15.59 1.26 9.20
N THR A 156 -14.44 0.74 8.80
CA THR A 156 -14.07 -0.67 8.97
C THR A 156 -12.56 -0.75 9.22
N PRO A 157 -12.11 -0.92 10.47
CA PRO A 157 -10.69 -0.96 10.78
C PRO A 157 -10.11 -2.33 10.46
N ILE A 158 -9.26 -2.45 9.41
CA ILE A 158 -8.32 -3.56 9.26
C ILE A 158 -7.28 -3.49 10.38
N LEU A 159 -7.64 -4.10 11.51
CA LEU A 159 -6.77 -4.47 12.60
C LEU A 159 -5.89 -5.68 12.20
N LEU A 160 -4.84 -5.44 11.41
CA LEU A 160 -3.57 -6.10 11.74
C LEU A 160 -3.01 -5.30 12.91
N ILE A 161 -2.76 -5.93 14.06
CA ILE A 161 -2.07 -5.27 15.19
C ILE A 161 -0.60 -5.07 14.79
N VAL A 162 -0.39 -4.09 13.93
CA VAL A 162 0.81 -3.26 13.81
C VAL A 162 0.22 -1.88 13.59
N ASP A 163 0.22 -1.06 14.64
CA ASP A 163 -0.27 0.32 14.71
C ASP A 163 -0.58 0.92 13.31
N LEU A 164 -1.87 1.12 12.98
CA LEU A 164 -2.31 1.59 11.66
C LEU A 164 -1.59 2.88 11.22
N ARG A 165 -1.11 3.68 12.17
CA ARG A 165 -0.24 4.82 11.90
C ARG A 165 1.11 4.38 11.37
N LEU A 166 1.74 3.37 11.98
CA LEU A 166 2.99 2.78 11.50
C LEU A 166 2.83 2.16 10.10
N TYR A 167 1.76 1.44 9.78
CA TYR A 167 1.62 0.84 8.43
C TYR A 167 1.41 1.88 7.33
N ALA A 168 0.52 2.86 7.56
CA ALA A 168 0.32 3.96 6.63
C ALA A 168 1.59 4.83 6.51
N LEU A 169 2.26 5.15 7.63
CA LEU A 169 3.57 5.81 7.60
C LEU A 169 4.59 4.97 6.81
N LEU A 170 4.65 3.65 7.02
CA LEU A 170 5.63 2.75 6.40
C LEU A 170 5.40 2.61 4.89
N VAL A 171 4.15 2.56 4.44
CA VAL A 171 3.80 2.65 3.00
C VAL A 171 4.23 4.00 2.44
N VAL A 172 3.86 5.10 3.11
CA VAL A 172 4.24 6.46 2.70
C VAL A 172 5.76 6.63 2.68
N GLU A 173 6.49 6.12 3.67
CA GLU A 173 7.94 6.17 3.79
C GLU A 173 8.63 5.41 2.67
N ILE A 174 8.15 4.20 2.34
CA ILE A 174 8.66 3.40 1.22
C ILE A 174 8.49 4.17 -0.09
N PHE A 175 7.31 4.73 -0.35
CA PHE A 175 7.06 5.46 -1.59
C PHE A 175 7.79 6.81 -1.66
N LEU A 176 7.90 7.53 -0.54
CA LEU A 176 8.74 8.73 -0.45
C LEU A 176 10.23 8.40 -0.66
N ALA A 177 10.69 7.24 -0.21
CA ALA A 177 12.05 6.77 -0.45
C ALA A 177 12.29 6.40 -1.92
N LEU A 178 11.29 5.85 -2.62
CA LEU A 178 11.36 5.60 -4.07
C LEU A 178 11.47 6.91 -4.87
N MET A 179 10.83 7.98 -4.41
CA MET A 179 10.92 9.32 -5.01
C MET A 179 12.24 10.04 -4.71
N ALA A 180 13.09 9.48 -3.85
CA ALA A 180 14.42 9.99 -3.57
C ALA A 180 15.46 9.43 -4.56
N PRO A 181 16.61 10.12 -4.76
CA PRO A 181 17.65 9.64 -5.66
C PRO A 181 18.07 8.20 -5.36
N ARG A 182 18.37 7.40 -6.40
CA ARG A 182 18.72 5.97 -6.27
C ARG A 182 19.89 5.71 -5.31
N SER A 183 20.78 6.67 -5.11
CA SER A 183 21.84 6.59 -4.09
C SER A 183 21.32 6.42 -2.65
N LYS A 184 20.07 6.79 -2.38
CA LYS A 184 19.39 6.61 -1.08
C LYS A 184 18.61 5.29 -0.98
N TRP A 185 18.61 4.44 -2.01
CA TRP A 185 17.84 3.20 -2.00
C TRP A 185 18.48 2.07 -1.21
N GLN A 186 19.78 2.15 -0.89
CA GLN A 186 20.42 1.13 -0.05
C GLN A 186 19.81 1.07 1.37
N PRO A 187 19.55 2.20 2.05
CA PRO A 187 18.70 2.24 3.24
C PRO A 187 17.30 1.64 3.02
N LEU A 188 16.60 1.97 1.94
CA LEU A 188 15.28 1.41 1.63
C LEU A 188 15.33 -0.11 1.45
N ALA A 189 16.33 -0.65 0.75
CA ALA A 189 16.50 -2.08 0.58
C ALA A 189 16.73 -2.80 1.92
N ARG A 190 17.49 -2.20 2.84
CA ARG A 190 17.67 -2.73 4.20
C ARG A 190 16.37 -2.67 5.00
N TYR A 191 15.59 -1.60 4.84
CA TYR A 191 14.27 -1.44 5.46
C TYR A 191 13.29 -2.52 5.00
N LEU A 192 13.17 -2.73 3.69
CA LEU A 192 12.30 -3.77 3.12
C LEU A 192 12.77 -5.18 3.51
N LYS A 193 14.09 -5.42 3.56
CA LYS A 193 14.64 -6.69 4.05
C LYS A 193 14.30 -6.93 5.52
N ALA A 194 14.37 -5.91 6.37
CA ALA A 194 14.02 -6.04 7.78
C ALA A 194 12.55 -6.45 7.99
N GLN A 195 11.64 -6.02 7.11
CA GLN A 195 10.25 -6.46 7.15
C GLN A 195 10.11 -7.96 6.83
N ASP A 196 10.81 -8.42 5.80
CA ASP A 196 10.84 -9.84 5.42
C ASP A 196 11.48 -10.70 6.52
N ASP A 197 12.60 -10.24 7.09
CA ASP A 197 13.26 -10.91 8.21
C ASP A 197 12.32 -10.99 9.44
N LEU A 198 11.52 -9.94 9.71
CA LEU A 198 10.57 -9.92 10.83
C LEU A 198 9.46 -10.97 10.68
N ILE A 199 8.94 -11.13 9.46
CA ILE A 199 7.92 -12.15 9.14
C ILE A 199 8.48 -13.56 9.36
N ASN A 200 9.75 -13.77 9.04
CA ASN A 200 10.40 -15.06 9.10
C ASN A 200 11.06 -15.36 10.46
N ALA A 201 11.03 -14.40 11.39
CA ALA A 201 11.67 -14.53 12.70
C ALA A 201 11.04 -15.63 13.55
N LYS A 202 11.87 -16.48 14.14
CA LYS A 202 11.45 -17.68 14.89
C LYS A 202 11.34 -17.46 16.40
N SER A 203 11.76 -16.28 16.89
CA SER A 203 11.72 -15.95 18.32
C SER A 203 11.47 -14.46 18.56
N ASP A 204 10.96 -14.13 19.73
CA ASP A 204 10.72 -12.73 20.10
C ASP A 204 12.02 -11.93 20.28
N GLY A 205 13.12 -12.59 20.67
CA GLY A 205 14.44 -11.96 20.70
C GLY A 205 14.96 -11.58 19.31
N GLU A 206 14.72 -12.43 18.32
CA GLU A 206 15.06 -12.15 16.91
C GLU A 206 14.21 -10.99 16.37
N LYS A 207 12.89 -11.01 16.63
CA LYS A 207 11.99 -9.90 16.28
C LYS A 207 12.45 -8.58 16.88
N ALA A 208 12.83 -8.55 18.16
CA ALA A 208 13.28 -7.34 18.84
C ALA A 208 14.55 -6.75 18.19
N SER A 209 15.51 -7.60 17.82
CA SER A 209 16.74 -7.16 17.14
C SER A 209 16.45 -6.56 15.77
N ILE A 210 15.57 -7.20 14.98
CA ILE A 210 15.16 -6.71 13.66
C ILE A 210 14.43 -5.37 13.76
N LEU A 211 13.52 -5.22 14.74
CA LEU A 211 12.81 -3.96 14.99
C LEU A 211 13.75 -2.80 15.35
N GLN A 212 14.81 -3.10 16.11
CA GLN A 212 15.83 -2.10 16.45
C GLN A 212 16.62 -1.65 15.20
N ALA A 213 17.03 -2.60 14.35
CA ALA A 213 17.71 -2.30 13.08
C ALA A 213 16.81 -1.54 12.09
N TRP A 214 15.52 -1.87 12.06
CA TRP A 214 14.50 -1.19 11.29
C TRP A 214 14.40 0.29 11.70
N SER A 215 14.28 0.57 13.01
CA SER A 215 14.16 1.94 13.54
C SER A 215 15.34 2.83 13.16
N ILE A 216 16.57 2.32 13.29
CA ILE A 216 17.80 3.02 12.89
C ILE A 216 17.81 3.31 11.38
N THR A 217 17.35 2.36 10.58
CA THR A 217 17.30 2.52 9.12
C THR A 217 16.26 3.57 8.73
N ASN A 218 15.11 3.58 9.39
CA ASN A 218 14.07 4.57 9.14
C ASN A 218 14.55 6.00 9.38
N GLN A 219 15.22 6.24 10.51
CA GLN A 219 15.82 7.55 10.83
C GLN A 219 16.82 8.03 9.77
N LYS A 220 17.54 7.10 9.12
CA LYS A 220 18.53 7.43 8.08
C LYS A 220 17.94 7.73 6.71
N MET A 221 16.67 7.41 6.45
CA MET A 221 16.05 7.66 5.15
C MET A 221 15.80 9.15 4.88
N GLY A 222 15.69 10.00 5.91
CA GLY A 222 15.71 11.47 5.78
C GLY A 222 14.64 12.01 4.82
N LEU A 223 13.39 11.55 4.99
CA LEU A 223 12.30 11.68 4.01
C LEU A 223 11.63 13.06 3.94
N ALA A 224 11.90 13.95 4.92
CA ALA A 224 11.32 15.29 4.97
C ALA A 224 11.71 16.17 3.76
N ASP A 225 12.91 15.98 3.20
CA ASP A 225 13.45 16.84 2.14
C ASP A 225 12.96 16.48 0.72
N THR A 226 12.21 15.38 0.54
CA THR A 226 11.82 14.88 -0.79
C THR A 226 10.62 15.59 -1.38
N LEU A 227 9.72 16.10 -0.54
CA LEU A 227 8.47 16.73 -0.96
C LEU A 227 8.67 18.08 -1.64
N ASP A 228 9.60 18.88 -1.16
CA ASP A 228 9.89 20.21 -1.72
C ASP A 228 10.56 20.13 -3.10
N ARG A 229 11.28 19.03 -3.42
CA ARG A 229 12.03 18.87 -4.68
C ARG A 229 11.15 18.71 -5.92
N HIS A 230 9.93 18.19 -5.77
CA HIS A 230 9.08 17.82 -6.90
C HIS A 230 7.94 18.80 -7.18
N GLU A 231 7.88 19.93 -6.48
CA GLU A 231 6.77 20.91 -6.54
C GLU A 231 5.37 20.29 -6.30
N LEU A 232 5.31 19.07 -5.76
CA LEU A 232 4.07 18.32 -5.46
C LEU A 232 3.40 18.81 -4.16
N LYS A 233 3.88 19.88 -3.56
CA LYS A 233 3.36 20.43 -2.31
C LYS A 233 1.87 20.76 -2.40
N GLN A 234 1.42 21.31 -3.52
CA GLN A 234 0.00 21.61 -3.76
C GLN A 234 -0.87 20.35 -3.83
N PHE A 235 -0.34 19.26 -4.42
CA PHE A 235 -1.01 17.97 -4.49
C PHE A 235 -1.15 17.32 -3.11
N TRP A 236 -0.06 17.34 -2.33
CA TRP A 236 -0.04 16.83 -0.95
C TRP A 236 -0.92 17.64 -0.01
N ASP A 237 -0.89 18.97 -0.08
CA ASP A 237 -1.73 19.84 0.76
C ASP A 237 -3.22 19.57 0.47
N PHE A 238 -3.61 19.29 -0.78
CA PHE A 238 -4.99 18.98 -1.15
C PHE A 238 -5.47 17.63 -0.56
N ASP A 239 -4.75 16.53 -0.82
CA ASP A 239 -5.16 15.20 -0.33
C ASP A 239 -4.98 15.05 1.20
N PHE A 240 -3.93 15.64 1.79
CA PHE A 240 -3.68 15.60 3.24
C PHE A 240 -4.69 16.44 4.03
N LEU A 241 -5.05 17.65 3.56
CA LEU A 241 -6.04 18.49 4.26
C LEU A 241 -7.48 17.97 4.10
N TYR A 242 -7.82 17.32 2.98
CA TYR A 242 -9.15 16.74 2.80
C TYR A 242 -9.36 15.50 3.69
N ALA A 243 -8.30 14.69 3.89
CA ALA A 243 -8.34 13.53 4.79
C ALA A 243 -8.47 13.89 6.28
N HIS A 244 -8.20 15.14 6.68
CA HIS A 244 -8.24 15.62 8.08
C HIS A 244 -9.34 16.65 8.35
N ARG A 245 -10.25 16.88 7.39
CA ARG A 245 -11.43 17.75 7.54
C ARG A 245 -12.74 16.96 7.56
N VAL A 246 -12.88 15.95 8.42
CA VAL A 246 -14.19 15.47 8.93
C VAL A 246 -14.00 14.90 10.32
#